data_AF-A0A645J9W4-F1
#
_entry.id   AF-A0A645J9W4-F1
#
_cell.length_a   1.000
_cell.length_b   1.000
_cell.length_c   1.000
_cell.angle_alpha   90.00
_cell.angle_beta   90.00
_cell.angle_gamma   90.00
#
_symmetry.space_group_name_H-M   'P 1'
#
loop_
_entity.id
_entity.type
_entity.pdbx_description
1 polymer ?
#
loop_
_entity_poly.entity_id
_entity_poly.type
_entity_poly.pdbx_seq_one_letter_code
_entity_poly.pdbx_strand_id
1 'polypeptide(L)'
;MGVVNRVRTRAGQKVNFVMLNGEPAANYQIANYPSTHAAFTNKEVCIDAVRMERKLELAMEGQRWFDLARWGGNYMSSKLAEYIQFESQFLAKFAGAPVLNPARTMFPLPEGQIQTMGVDEEGNPYLVQPEPWR
;
A
#
# COMPACT_ATOMS: atom_id res chain seq x y z
N MET A 1 -18.54 1.24 -8.55
CA MET A 1 -18.35 0.41 -9.77
C MET A 1 -17.90 1.23 -10.99
N GLY A 2 -18.67 2.23 -11.45
CA GLY A 2 -18.39 2.94 -12.72
C GLY A 2 -16.96 3.50 -12.87
N VAL A 3 -16.42 4.16 -11.86
CA VAL A 3 -15.05 4.73 -11.90
C VAL A 3 -13.98 3.63 -11.98
N VAL A 4 -14.14 2.55 -11.22
CA VAL A 4 -13.22 1.40 -11.28
C VAL A 4 -13.22 0.78 -12.67
N ASN A 5 -14.41 0.60 -13.27
CA ASN A 5 -14.51 0.05 -14.63
C ASN A 5 -13.90 0.98 -15.69
N ARG A 6 -13.84 2.30 -15.49
CA ARG A 6 -13.10 3.20 -16.41
C ARG A 6 -11.61 2.87 -16.43
N VAL A 7 -11.01 2.63 -15.25
CA VAL A 7 -9.60 2.23 -15.13
C VAL A 7 -9.38 0.87 -15.81
N ARG A 8 -10.23 -0.11 -15.50
CA ARG A 8 -10.15 -1.48 -16.07
C ARG A 8 -10.34 -1.50 -17.59
N THR A 9 -11.32 -0.74 -18.10
CA THR A 9 -11.56 -0.60 -19.54
C THR A 9 -10.33 -0.04 -20.24
N ARG A 10 -9.71 1.01 -19.67
CA ARG A 10 -8.47 1.56 -20.21
C ARG A 10 -7.35 0.52 -20.15
N ALA A 11 -7.13 -0.13 -19.01
CA ALA A 11 -6.07 -1.12 -18.85
C ALA A 11 -6.21 -2.31 -19.83
N GLY A 12 -7.43 -2.72 -20.15
CA GLY A 12 -7.73 -3.81 -21.09
C GLY A 12 -7.62 -3.47 -22.58
N GLN A 13 -7.30 -2.22 -22.95
CA GLN A 13 -7.09 -1.87 -24.36
C GLN A 13 -5.84 -2.57 -24.92
N LYS A 14 -5.95 -3.13 -26.13
CA LYS A 14 -4.85 -3.84 -26.79
C LYS A 14 -3.57 -3.00 -26.94
N VAL A 15 -3.69 -1.68 -27.00
CA VAL A 15 -2.55 -0.75 -27.05
C VAL A 15 -1.64 -0.85 -25.82
N ASN A 16 -2.16 -1.33 -24.69
CA ASN A 16 -1.40 -1.50 -23.45
C ASN A 16 -0.78 -2.89 -23.33
N PHE A 17 -0.98 -3.78 -24.30
CA PHE A 17 -0.42 -5.13 -24.25
C PHE A 17 1.05 -5.09 -24.67
N VAL A 18 1.87 -5.83 -23.94
CA VAL A 18 3.24 -6.09 -24.35
C VAL A 18 3.18 -7.10 -25.48
N MET A 19 3.77 -6.75 -26.63
CA MET A 19 3.76 -7.58 -27.82
C MET A 19 5.14 -8.22 -27.99
N LEU A 20 5.17 -9.49 -28.39
CA LEU A 20 6.38 -10.22 -28.78
C LEU A 20 6.13 -10.83 -30.17
N ASN A 21 6.95 -10.44 -31.15
CA ASN A 21 6.83 -10.92 -32.55
C ASN A 21 5.44 -10.70 -33.18
N GLY A 22 4.76 -9.61 -32.83
CA GLY A 22 3.44 -9.27 -33.38
C GLY A 22 2.25 -9.90 -32.63
N GLU A 23 2.50 -10.75 -31.64
CA GLU A 23 1.47 -11.39 -30.81
C GLU A 23 1.55 -10.92 -29.35
N PRO A 24 0.45 -11.00 -28.57
CA PRO A 24 0.49 -10.69 -27.15
C PRO A 24 1.48 -11.59 -26.40
N ALA A 25 2.38 -10.99 -25.60
CA ALA A 25 3.42 -11.70 -24.86
C ALA A 25 2.88 -12.53 -23.68
N ALA A 26 1.60 -12.36 -23.34
CA ALA A 26 0.93 -13.06 -22.24
C ALA A 26 -0.58 -13.19 -22.54
N ASN A 27 -1.29 -13.95 -21.71
CA ASN A 27 -2.75 -14.00 -21.74
C ASN A 27 -3.33 -12.82 -20.93
N TYR A 28 -3.78 -11.79 -21.62
CA TYR A 28 -4.36 -10.59 -21.01
C TYR A 28 -5.85 -10.77 -20.68
N GLN A 29 -6.17 -11.04 -19.41
CA GLN A 29 -7.54 -11.20 -18.93
C GLN A 29 -7.96 -10.03 -18.03
N ILE A 30 -8.31 -8.90 -18.65
CA ILE A 30 -8.75 -7.69 -17.93
C ILE A 30 -10.19 -7.41 -18.33
N ALA A 31 -11.14 -7.69 -17.43
CA ALA A 31 -12.57 -7.53 -17.67
C ALA A 31 -13.22 -6.56 -16.68
N ASN A 32 -14.22 -5.79 -17.13
CA ASN A 32 -15.01 -4.95 -16.24
C ASN A 32 -15.79 -5.77 -15.21
N TYR A 33 -16.01 -5.19 -14.04
CA TYR A 33 -16.95 -5.77 -13.08
C TYR A 33 -18.38 -5.64 -13.62
N PRO A 34 -19.13 -6.73 -13.79
CA PRO A 34 -20.54 -6.66 -14.16
C PRO A 34 -21.36 -6.01 -13.05
N SER A 35 -22.54 -5.48 -13.38
CA SER A 35 -23.44 -4.85 -12.40
C SER A 35 -23.88 -5.80 -11.27
N THR A 36 -23.85 -7.11 -11.52
CA THR A 36 -24.18 -8.17 -10.57
C THR A 36 -22.97 -8.67 -9.77
N HIS A 37 -21.78 -8.08 -9.95
CA HIS A 37 -20.57 -8.58 -9.31
C HIS A 37 -20.63 -8.42 -7.79
N ALA A 38 -20.32 -9.50 -7.05
CA ALA A 38 -20.35 -9.54 -5.59
C ALA A 38 -19.49 -8.46 -4.92
N ALA A 39 -18.41 -8.02 -5.59
CA ALA A 39 -17.59 -6.92 -5.09
C ALA A 39 -18.36 -5.61 -4.86
N PHE A 40 -19.49 -5.38 -5.53
CA PHE A 40 -20.27 -4.16 -5.38
C PHE A 40 -21.62 -4.37 -4.66
N THR A 41 -21.80 -5.51 -3.99
CA THR A 41 -23.00 -5.81 -3.20
C THR A 41 -22.85 -5.47 -1.71
N ASN A 42 -21.61 -5.42 -1.22
CA ASN A 42 -21.28 -5.10 0.18
C ASN A 42 -20.15 -4.06 0.25
N LYS A 43 -20.20 -3.18 1.25
CA LYS A 43 -19.24 -2.07 1.42
C LYS A 43 -17.81 -2.57 1.63
N GLU A 44 -17.64 -3.57 2.49
CA GLU A 44 -16.33 -4.11 2.86
C GLU A 44 -15.68 -4.79 1.65
N VAL A 45 -16.42 -5.62 0.92
CA VAL A 45 -15.94 -6.28 -0.31
C VAL A 45 -15.64 -5.25 -1.42
N CYS A 46 -16.42 -4.17 -1.49
CA CYS A 46 -16.18 -3.07 -2.43
C CYS A 46 -14.86 -2.35 -2.14
N ILE A 47 -14.58 -2.10 -0.86
CA ILE A 47 -13.30 -1.50 -0.44
C ILE A 47 -12.14 -2.41 -0.84
N ASP A 48 -12.24 -3.72 -0.66
CA ASP A 48 -11.18 -4.65 -1.04
C ASP A 48 -10.94 -4.67 -2.55
N ALA A 49 -12.00 -4.65 -3.36
CA ALA A 49 -11.85 -4.51 -4.82
C ALA A 49 -11.17 -3.18 -5.19
N VAL A 50 -11.57 -2.06 -4.60
CA VAL A 50 -10.91 -0.76 -4.86
C VAL A 50 -9.44 -0.77 -4.44
N ARG A 51 -9.10 -1.39 -3.30
CA ARG A 51 -7.72 -1.52 -2.82
C ARG A 51 -6.86 -2.38 -3.75
N MET A 52 -7.44 -3.43 -4.33
CA MET A 52 -6.77 -4.27 -5.33
C MET A 52 -6.48 -3.49 -6.61
N GLU A 53 -7.46 -2.75 -7.14
CA GLU A 53 -7.27 -1.95 -8.35
C GLU A 53 -6.22 -0.85 -8.15
N ARG A 54 -6.19 -0.18 -7.00
CA ARG A 54 -5.13 0.77 -6.67
C ARG A 54 -3.74 0.11 -6.59
N LYS A 55 -3.66 -1.12 -6.08
CA LYS A 55 -2.40 -1.87 -6.02
C LYS A 55 -1.88 -2.18 -7.42
N LEU A 56 -2.75 -2.58 -8.34
CA LEU A 56 -2.38 -2.90 -9.72
C LEU A 56 -2.02 -1.66 -10.54
N GLU A 57 -2.86 -0.62 -10.45
CA GLU A 57 -2.73 0.59 -11.25
C GLU A 57 -1.51 1.43 -10.88
N LEU A 58 -1.20 1.54 -9.57
CA LEU A 58 -0.14 2.43 -9.05
C LEU A 58 1.08 1.66 -8.53
N ALA A 59 1.29 0.45 -9.06
CA ALA A 59 2.40 -0.40 -8.67
C ALA A 59 3.73 0.29 -8.98
N MET A 60 4.68 0.22 -8.04
CA MET A 60 6.02 0.82 -8.17
C MET A 60 6.06 2.37 -8.20
N GLU A 61 4.95 3.05 -7.94
CA GLU A 61 4.87 4.54 -7.95
C GLU A 61 4.92 5.17 -6.55
N GLY A 62 5.43 4.45 -5.55
CA GLY A 62 5.60 4.96 -4.17
C GLY A 62 4.32 5.11 -3.34
N GLN A 63 3.14 4.81 -3.91
CA GLN A 63 1.85 5.03 -3.23
C GLN A 63 1.55 4.00 -2.14
N ARG A 64 2.10 2.79 -2.26
CA ARG A 64 1.63 1.63 -1.48
C ARG A 64 1.80 1.80 0.04
N TRP A 65 2.90 2.41 0.49
CA TRP A 65 3.14 2.64 1.92
C TRP A 65 2.05 3.56 2.50
N PHE A 66 1.82 4.71 1.86
CA PHE A 66 0.86 5.71 2.30
C PHE A 66 -0.58 5.19 2.23
N ASP A 67 -0.90 4.38 1.22
CA ASP A 67 -2.18 3.68 1.10
C ASP A 67 -2.42 2.74 2.29
N LEU A 68 -1.43 1.93 2.68
CA LEU A 68 -1.55 1.05 3.84
C LEU A 68 -1.69 1.84 5.15
N ALA A 69 -0.86 2.88 5.34
CA ALA A 69 -0.87 3.70 6.54
C ALA A 69 -2.25 4.36 6.77
N ARG A 70 -2.85 4.96 5.74
CA ARG A 70 -4.18 5.61 5.84
C ARG A 70 -5.32 4.63 6.04
N TRP A 71 -5.14 3.35 5.72
CA TRP A 71 -6.14 2.29 5.99
C TRP A 71 -6.06 1.76 7.41
N GLY A 72 -5.06 2.20 8.19
CA GLY A 72 -4.89 1.87 9.60
C GLY A 72 -3.71 0.95 9.86
N GLY A 73 -3.01 1.20 10.96
CA GLY A 73 -1.79 0.48 11.34
C GLY A 73 -1.95 -1.03 11.48
N ASN A 74 -3.08 -1.51 12.00
CA ASN A 74 -3.37 -2.94 12.10
C ASN A 74 -3.50 -3.61 10.72
N TYR A 75 -4.17 -2.94 9.78
CA TYR A 75 -4.30 -3.43 8.40
C TYR A 75 -2.96 -3.41 7.67
N MET A 76 -2.16 -2.36 7.89
CA MET A 76 -0.81 -2.27 7.35
C MET A 76 0.09 -3.39 7.89
N SER A 77 0.11 -3.58 9.21
CA SER A 77 0.91 -4.60 9.89
C SER A 77 0.55 -6.00 9.37
N SER A 78 -0.74 -6.32 9.23
CA SER A 78 -1.16 -7.62 8.70
C SER A 78 -0.73 -7.84 7.25
N LYS A 79 -0.88 -6.83 6.36
CA LYS A 79 -0.46 -6.95 4.96
C LYS A 79 1.05 -7.02 4.77
N LEU A 80 1.83 -6.37 5.62
CA LEU A 80 3.29 -6.50 5.61
C LEU A 80 3.73 -7.86 6.18
N ALA A 81 3.06 -8.37 7.22
CA ALA A 81 3.33 -9.70 7.76
C ALA A 81 3.04 -10.81 6.72
N GLU A 82 1.89 -10.74 6.04
CA GLU A 82 1.55 -11.64 4.92
C GLU A 82 2.63 -11.63 3.82
N TYR A 83 3.11 -10.43 3.46
CA TYR A 83 4.17 -10.27 2.46
C TYR A 83 5.51 -10.86 2.92
N ILE A 84 5.94 -10.55 4.15
CA ILE A 84 7.20 -11.08 4.73
C ILE A 84 7.15 -12.61 4.80
N GLN A 85 6.02 -13.19 5.23
CA GLN A 85 5.84 -14.64 5.34
C GLN A 85 5.87 -15.35 3.99
N PHE A 86 5.29 -14.74 2.95
CA PHE A 86 5.34 -15.28 1.60
C PHE A 86 6.77 -15.20 1.04
N GLU A 87 7.40 -14.04 1.12
CA GLU A 87 8.71 -13.79 0.51
C GLU A 87 9.86 -14.48 1.24
N SER A 88 9.74 -14.76 2.55
CA SER A 88 10.79 -15.46 3.31
C SER A 88 11.07 -16.87 2.80
N GLN A 89 10.13 -17.46 2.04
CA GLN A 89 10.30 -18.74 1.37
C GLN A 89 11.28 -18.66 0.18
N PHE A 90 11.50 -17.46 -0.37
CA PHE A 90 12.28 -17.23 -1.58
C PHE A 90 13.48 -16.31 -1.37
N LEU A 91 13.40 -15.40 -0.40
CA LEU A 91 14.37 -14.32 -0.17
C LEU A 91 14.87 -14.35 1.28
N ALA A 92 16.14 -14.72 1.46
CA ALA A 92 16.77 -14.90 2.77
C ALA A 92 16.68 -13.66 3.68
N LYS A 93 16.68 -12.44 3.11
CA LYS A 93 16.56 -11.19 3.88
C LYS A 93 15.25 -11.08 4.68
N PHE A 94 14.21 -11.82 4.32
CA PHE A 94 12.93 -11.81 5.02
C PHE A 94 12.81 -12.90 6.09
N ALA A 95 13.76 -13.85 6.20
CA ALA A 95 13.70 -14.96 7.15
C ALA A 95 13.65 -14.50 8.62
N GLY A 96 14.27 -13.36 8.94
CA GLY A 96 14.25 -12.75 10.28
C GLY A 96 13.64 -11.36 10.32
N ALA A 97 12.92 -10.94 9.28
CA ALA A 97 12.36 -9.59 9.21
C ALA A 97 11.23 -9.42 10.25
N PRO A 98 11.27 -8.37 11.09
CA PRO A 98 10.23 -8.14 12.09
C PRO A 98 8.92 -7.69 11.43
N VAL A 99 7.81 -8.07 12.06
CA VAL A 99 6.49 -7.51 11.71
C VAL A 99 6.43 -6.05 12.18
N LEU A 100 5.89 -5.17 11.34
CA LEU A 100 5.75 -3.75 11.66
C LEU A 100 4.82 -3.57 12.87
N ASN A 101 5.27 -2.81 13.88
CA ASN A 101 4.39 -2.36 14.97
C ASN A 101 3.27 -1.46 14.37
N PRO A 102 1.98 -1.78 14.58
CA PRO A 102 0.87 -1.00 14.01
C PRO A 102 0.83 0.46 14.47
N ALA A 103 1.49 0.84 15.56
CA ALA A 103 1.61 2.23 15.99
C ALA A 103 2.67 3.02 15.19
N ARG A 104 3.64 2.33 14.57
CA ARG A 104 4.79 2.94 13.87
C ARG A 104 4.57 3.07 12.36
N THR A 105 3.47 3.72 11.97
CA THR A 105 3.10 3.93 10.56
C THR A 105 3.81 5.11 9.90
N MET A 106 4.40 6.00 10.71
CA MET A 106 5.17 7.17 10.28
C MET A 106 6.60 7.06 10.81
N PHE A 107 7.54 7.69 10.11
CA PHE A 107 8.93 7.74 10.56
C PHE A 107 9.11 8.50 11.87
N PRO A 108 10.15 8.16 12.65
CA PRO A 108 10.53 8.95 13.82
C PRO A 108 10.99 10.35 13.37
N LEU A 109 10.83 11.35 14.23
CA LEU A 109 11.55 12.61 14.04
C LEU A 109 13.06 12.34 14.10
N PRO A 110 13.88 13.01 13.26
CA PRO A 110 15.32 12.88 13.35
C PRO A 110 15.83 13.37 14.71
N GLU A 111 16.56 12.52 15.43
CA GLU A 111 17.03 12.80 16.79
C GLU A 111 17.83 14.11 16.90
N GLY A 112 18.69 14.40 15.91
CA GLY A 112 19.46 15.65 15.89
C GLY A 112 18.59 16.91 15.83
N GLN A 113 17.38 16.82 15.26
CA GLN A 113 16.44 17.96 15.26
C GLN A 113 15.84 18.16 16.65
N ILE A 114 15.50 17.08 17.35
CA ILE A 114 15.01 17.15 18.74
C ILE A 114 16.07 17.81 19.64
N GLN A 115 17.33 17.39 19.51
CA GLN A 115 18.42 17.89 20.36
C GLN A 115 18.79 19.35 20.10
N THR A 116 18.65 19.84 18.86
CA THR A 116 19.13 21.18 18.47
C THR A 116 18.05 22.26 18.54
N MET A 117 16.77 21.90 18.52
CA MET A 117 15.67 22.88 18.57
C MET A 117 15.56 23.61 19.91
N GLY A 118 16.00 22.98 21.01
CA GLY A 118 15.99 23.59 22.34
C GLY A 118 14.62 23.51 23.04
N VAL A 119 14.40 24.44 23.98
CA VAL A 119 13.23 24.50 24.86
C VAL A 119 12.58 25.89 24.85
N ASP A 120 11.29 25.96 25.17
CA ASP A 120 10.54 27.20 25.36
C ASP A 120 10.92 27.96 26.64
N GLU A 121 10.26 29.09 26.90
CA GLU A 121 10.51 29.93 28.09
C GLU A 121 10.18 29.19 29.40
N GLU A 122 9.28 28.20 29.36
CA GLU A 122 8.94 27.34 30.49
C GLU A 122 9.85 26.10 30.62
N GLY A 123 10.78 25.88 29.69
CA GLY A 123 11.71 24.76 29.68
C GLY A 123 11.18 23.48 29.03
N ASN A 124 10.04 23.52 28.33
CA ASN A 124 9.53 22.38 27.58
C ASN A 124 10.21 22.25 26.21
N PRO A 125 10.52 21.04 25.73
CA PRO A 125 11.12 20.86 24.40
C PRO A 125 10.21 21.32 23.27
N TYR A 126 10.77 22.07 22.31
CA TYR A 126 10.02 22.49 21.10
C TYR A 126 9.65 21.32 20.19
N LEU A 127 10.48 20.28 20.17
CA LEU A 127 10.21 19.04 19.44
C LEU A 127 10.21 17.88 20.43
N VAL A 128 9.15 17.09 20.38
CA VAL A 128 9.04 15.82 21.11
C VAL A 128 8.64 14.73 20.14
N GLN A 129 9.13 13.53 20.44
CA GLN A 129 8.85 12.40 19.59
C GLN A 129 7.37 11.95 19.69
N PRO A 130 6.74 11.51 18.59
CA PRO A 130 5.42 10.89 18.66
C PRO A 130 5.43 9.68 19.59
N GLU A 131 4.31 9.45 20.27
CA GLU A 131 4.15 8.39 21.27
C GLU A 131 4.69 7.00 20.84
N PRO A 132 4.48 6.52 19.59
CA PRO A 132 4.97 5.20 19.17
C PRO A 132 6.49 5.03 19.17
N TRP A 133 7.22 6.14 19.26
CA TRP A 133 8.66 6.22 19.16
C TRP A 133 9.33 6.85 20.40
N ARG A 134 8.55 7.24 21.41
CA ARG A 134 9.09 7.55 22.75
C ARG A 134 9.46 6.27 23.48
#